data_AF-A0A3S1QEU7-F1
#
_entry.id   AF-A0A3S1QEU7-F1
#
_cell.length_a   1.000
_cell.length_b   1.000
_cell.length_c   1.000
_cell.angle_alpha   90.00
_cell.angle_beta   90.00
_cell.angle_gamma   90.00
#
_symmetry.space_group_name_H-M   'P 1'
#
loop_
_entity.id
_entity.type
_entity.pdbx_description
1 polymer ?
#
loop_
_entity_poly.entity_id
_entity_poly.type
_entity_poly.pdbx_seq_one_letter_code
_entity_poly.pdbx_strand_id
1 'polypeptide(L)'
;MDPVMKPSLRLALGLAAATLVITHLPDVAHAQSSLGIGTNDGTAPSTSGLFAHILMWINLRQQEFYHSLAVAMKAMREDGSKLWLLIGLSFAYGIFHAAGPGHGKAVISSYMVANEVALKRGIMLSFVSALLQGLTAVVVMM
;
A
#
# COMPACT_ATOMS: atom_id res chain seq x y z
N MET A 1 27.32 30.84 -23.38
CA MET A 1 27.53 29.37 -23.39
C MET A 1 26.46 28.81 -22.48
N ASP A 2 25.33 28.37 -23.03
CA ASP A 2 24.22 27.88 -22.20
C ASP A 2 24.50 26.44 -21.78
N PRO A 3 24.35 26.11 -20.48
CA PRO A 3 24.62 24.75 -20.01
C PRO A 3 23.56 23.80 -20.59
N VAL A 4 23.97 22.96 -21.53
CA VAL A 4 23.15 21.86 -22.06
C VAL A 4 22.97 20.82 -20.95
N MET A 5 21.93 20.99 -20.12
CA MET A 5 21.55 20.00 -19.12
C MET A 5 21.20 18.68 -19.80
N LYS A 6 21.74 17.57 -19.27
CA LYS A 6 21.53 16.21 -19.79
C LYS A 6 20.02 15.87 -19.78
N PRO A 7 19.48 15.22 -20.81
CA PRO A 7 18.04 14.97 -20.95
C PRO A 7 17.44 14.16 -19.78
N SER A 8 18.22 13.29 -19.15
CA SER A 8 17.82 12.56 -17.92
C SER A 8 17.59 13.49 -16.72
N LEU A 9 18.39 14.57 -16.60
CA LEU A 9 18.25 15.56 -15.54
C LEU A 9 17.01 16.44 -15.75
N ARG A 10 16.69 16.77 -17.01
CA ARG A 10 15.45 17.48 -17.37
C ARG A 10 14.21 16.65 -17.09
N LEU A 11 14.27 15.35 -17.37
CA LEU A 11 13.19 14.42 -17.07
C LEU A 11 12.97 14.29 -15.55
N ALA A 12 14.06 14.17 -14.78
CA ALA A 12 14.01 14.09 -13.33
C ALA A 12 13.46 15.38 -12.70
N LEU A 13 13.89 16.54 -13.19
CA LEU A 13 13.38 17.84 -12.73
C LEU A 13 11.91 18.04 -13.10
N GLY A 14 11.52 17.59 -14.31
CA GLY A 14 10.14 17.63 -14.78
C GLY A 14 9.21 16.74 -13.97
N LEU A 15 9.65 15.53 -13.61
CA LEU A 15 8.91 14.66 -12.68
C LEU A 15 8.80 15.31 -11.30
N ALA A 16 9.89 15.82 -10.74
CA ALA A 16 9.86 16.46 -9.42
C ALA A 16 8.93 17.68 -9.38
N ALA A 17 8.93 18.50 -10.43
CA ALA A 17 8.03 19.64 -10.56
C ALA A 17 6.57 19.21 -10.73
N ALA A 18 6.29 18.15 -11.49
CA ALA A 18 4.95 17.60 -11.63
C ALA A 18 4.43 17.07 -10.28
N THR A 19 5.26 16.36 -9.51
CA THR A 19 4.89 15.88 -8.17
C THR A 19 4.58 17.05 -7.23
N LEU A 20 5.40 18.10 -7.25
CA LEU A 20 5.19 19.30 -6.44
C LEU A 20 3.88 20.03 -6.78
N VAL A 21 3.56 20.14 -8.08
CA VAL A 21 2.31 20.76 -8.55
C VAL A 21 1.09 19.93 -8.15
N ILE A 22 1.17 18.60 -8.28
CA ILE A 22 0.09 17.69 -7.89
C ILE A 22 -0.19 17.77 -6.38
N THR A 23 0.84 17.94 -5.55
CA THR A 23 0.68 18.08 -4.08
C THR A 23 0.11 19.43 -3.63
N HIS A 24 0.02 20.43 -4.52
CA HIS A 24 -0.48 21.78 -4.21
C HIS A 24 -1.81 22.13 -4.88
N LEU A 25 -2.40 21.20 -5.64
CA LEU A 25 -3.81 21.32 -6.00
C LEU A 25 -4.63 21.10 -4.73
N PRO A 26 -5.60 21.97 -4.38
CA PRO A 26 -6.48 21.75 -3.25
C PRO A 26 -7.31 20.48 -3.52
N ASP A 27 -6.83 19.36 -2.98
CA ASP A 27 -7.50 18.09 -3.08
C ASP A 27 -8.83 18.20 -2.31
N VAL A 28 -9.95 18.13 -3.02
CA VAL A 28 -11.23 17.81 -2.39
C VAL A 28 -11.03 16.41 -1.86
N ALA A 29 -10.60 16.31 -0.61
CA ALA A 29 -10.30 15.06 0.07
C ALA A 29 -11.50 14.13 -0.05
N HIS A 30 -11.51 13.31 -1.10
CA HIS A 30 -12.37 12.17 -1.20
C HIS A 30 -11.82 11.24 -0.14
N ALA A 31 -12.45 11.26 1.04
CA ALA A 31 -12.14 10.37 2.14
C ALA A 31 -12.51 8.93 1.75
N GLN A 32 -11.86 8.40 0.72
CA GLN A 32 -11.80 6.98 0.48
C GLN A 32 -11.03 6.39 1.66
N SER A 33 -11.60 5.38 2.29
CA SER A 33 -10.95 4.66 3.37
C SER A 33 -9.51 4.33 2.94
N SER A 34 -8.52 4.84 3.68
CA SER A 34 -7.08 4.60 3.42
C SER A 34 -6.73 3.11 3.33
N LEU A 35 -7.65 2.23 3.75
CA LEU A 35 -7.53 0.79 3.82
C LEU A 35 -8.38 0.06 2.74
N GLY A 36 -8.97 0.79 1.79
CA GLY A 36 -9.61 0.22 0.59
C GLY A 36 -10.96 -0.49 0.81
N ILE A 37 -11.50 -0.50 2.03
CA ILE A 37 -12.75 -1.21 2.40
C ILE A 37 -14.03 -0.37 2.18
N GLY A 38 -13.92 0.85 1.66
CA GLY A 38 -15.06 1.76 1.42
C GLY A 38 -15.34 2.12 -0.04
N THR A 39 -14.53 1.64 -0.98
CA THR A 39 -14.80 1.78 -2.41
C THR A 39 -15.76 0.69 -2.82
N ASN A 40 -16.94 1.05 -3.31
CA ASN A 40 -17.92 0.14 -3.92
C ASN A 40 -17.41 -0.59 -5.19
N ASP A 41 -16.10 -0.59 -5.45
CA ASP A 41 -15.44 -1.50 -6.39
C ASP A 41 -15.31 -2.92 -5.81
N GLY A 42 -16.23 -3.28 -4.90
CA GLY A 42 -16.56 -4.65 -4.60
C GLY A 42 -17.12 -5.31 -5.85
N THR A 43 -16.26 -5.59 -6.84
CA THR A 43 -16.40 -6.84 -7.57
C THR A 43 -16.49 -7.90 -6.51
N ALA A 44 -17.72 -8.32 -6.22
CA ALA A 44 -17.99 -9.44 -5.34
C ALA A 44 -16.99 -10.54 -5.70
N PRO A 45 -16.27 -11.12 -4.72
CA PRO A 45 -15.26 -12.13 -5.00
C PRO A 45 -15.89 -13.14 -5.94
N SER A 46 -15.30 -13.26 -7.14
CA SER A 46 -15.81 -14.14 -8.18
C SER A 46 -15.90 -15.53 -7.56
N THR A 47 -17.12 -16.01 -7.33
CA THR A 47 -17.37 -17.31 -6.68
C THR A 47 -16.94 -18.47 -7.56
N SER A 48 -16.52 -18.18 -8.80
CA SER A 48 -15.97 -19.11 -9.77
C SER A 48 -14.46 -18.86 -9.98
N GLY A 49 -13.65 -19.88 -9.68
CA GLY A 49 -12.20 -19.86 -9.92
C GLY A 49 -11.45 -20.87 -9.05
N LEU A 50 -10.32 -21.38 -9.54
CA LEU A 50 -9.50 -22.40 -8.84
C LEU A 50 -9.09 -21.96 -7.42
N PHE A 51 -8.87 -20.66 -7.22
CA PHE A 51 -8.43 -20.09 -5.94
C PHE A 51 -9.52 -19.30 -5.20
N ALA A 52 -10.79 -19.39 -5.64
CA ALA A 52 -11.88 -18.57 -5.10
C ALA A 52 -12.04 -18.71 -3.57
N HIS A 53 -11.98 -19.94 -3.05
CA HIS A 53 -12.08 -20.21 -1.62
C HIS A 53 -10.94 -19.58 -0.80
N ILE A 54 -9.71 -19.62 -1.31
CA ILE A 54 -8.54 -19.04 -0.64
C ILE A 54 -8.63 -17.51 -0.64
N LEU A 55 -9.00 -16.92 -1.78
CA LEU A 55 -9.18 -15.47 -1.90
C LEU A 55 -10.30 -14.95 -0.99
N MET A 56 -11.39 -15.71 -0.87
CA MET A 56 -12.48 -15.40 0.06
C MET A 56 -12.00 -15.46 1.52
N TRP A 57 -11.23 -16.49 1.89
CA TRP A 57 -10.64 -16.59 3.22
C TRP A 57 -9.70 -15.42 3.54
N ILE A 58 -8.86 -15.02 2.59
CA ILE A 58 -7.98 -13.84 2.74
C ILE A 58 -8.83 -12.58 2.95
N ASN A 59 -9.91 -12.40 2.18
CA ASN A 59 -10.78 -11.24 2.31
C ASN A 59 -11.46 -11.16 3.69
N LEU A 60 -11.99 -12.29 4.19
CA LEU A 60 -12.56 -12.36 5.55
C LEU A 60 -11.52 -12.00 6.61
N ARG A 61 -10.29 -12.52 6.49
CA ARG A 61 -9.21 -12.16 7.42
C ARG A 61 -8.84 -10.69 7.36
N GLN A 62 -8.82 -10.08 6.17
CA GLN A 62 -8.60 -8.63 6.07
C GLN A 62 -9.66 -7.82 6.81
N GLN A 63 -10.93 -8.22 6.75
CA GLN A 63 -12.02 -7.55 7.48
C GLN A 63 -11.86 -7.71 9.00
N GLU A 64 -11.52 -8.91 9.48
CA GLU A 64 -11.26 -9.17 10.90
C GLU A 64 -10.08 -8.35 11.42
N PHE A 65 -8.96 -8.31 10.68
CA PHE A 65 -7.80 -7.50 11.04
C PHE A 65 -8.12 -6.01 11.07
N TYR A 66 -8.89 -5.51 10.10
CA TYR A 66 -9.33 -4.12 10.08
C TYR A 66 -10.12 -3.74 11.34
N HIS A 67 -11.10 -4.56 11.73
CA HIS A 67 -11.86 -4.32 12.96
C HIS A 67 -10.94 -4.33 14.19
N SER A 68 -10.02 -5.30 14.23
CA SER A 68 -9.07 -5.46 15.32
C SER A 68 -8.10 -4.27 15.41
N LEU A 69 -7.70 -3.69 14.28
CA LEU A 69 -6.87 -2.48 14.21
C LEU A 69 -7.59 -1.26 14.78
N ALA A 70 -8.88 -1.07 14.45
CA ALA A 70 -9.68 0.00 15.00
C ALA A 70 -9.78 -0.10 16.53
N VAL A 71 -9.99 -1.32 17.05
CA VAL A 71 -10.00 -1.59 18.50
C VAL A 71 -8.62 -1.33 19.13
N ALA A 72 -7.54 -1.82 18.52
CA ALA A 72 -6.18 -1.64 19.03
C ALA A 72 -5.75 -0.17 19.04
N MET A 73 -6.15 0.63 18.03
CA MET A 73 -5.90 2.08 18.00
C MET A 73 -6.58 2.79 19.17
N LYS A 74 -7.86 2.48 19.44
CA LYS A 74 -8.57 3.04 20.60
C LYS A 74 -7.88 2.63 21.91
N ALA A 75 -7.55 1.36 22.02
CA ALA A 75 -6.93 0.82 23.22
C ALA A 75 -5.55 1.44 23.50
N MET A 76 -4.75 1.70 22.46
CA MET A 76 -3.46 2.40 22.56
C MET A 76 -3.62 3.86 23.01
N ARG A 77 -4.69 4.55 22.61
CA ARG A 77 -4.98 5.92 23.08
C ARG A 77 -5.27 5.97 24.58
N GLU A 78 -5.87 4.91 25.14
CA GLU A 78 -6.14 4.79 26.57
C GLU A 78 -4.92 4.27 27.35
N ASP A 79 -4.14 3.37 26.75
CA ASP A 79 -2.97 2.72 27.35
C ASP A 79 -1.86 2.53 26.31
N GLY A 80 -0.82 3.37 26.42
CA GLY A 80 0.31 3.38 25.49
C GLY A 80 1.10 2.06 25.41
N SER A 81 0.98 1.17 26.40
CA SER A 81 1.63 -0.15 26.35
C SER A 81 1.10 -1.03 25.20
N LYS A 82 -0.13 -0.76 24.73
CA LYS A 82 -0.78 -1.47 23.62
C LYS A 82 -0.28 -1.08 22.24
N LEU A 83 0.67 -0.14 22.15
CA LEU A 83 1.33 0.23 20.90
C LEU A 83 1.96 -0.99 20.18
N TRP A 84 2.56 -1.92 20.93
CA TRP A 84 3.14 -3.13 20.35
C TRP A 84 2.10 -4.06 19.72
N LEU A 85 0.91 -4.16 20.35
CA LEU A 85 -0.22 -4.88 19.78
C LEU A 85 -0.64 -4.24 18.46
N LEU A 86 -0.79 -2.90 18.43
CA LEU A 86 -1.17 -2.18 17.22
C LEU A 86 -0.13 -2.37 16.10
N ILE A 87 1.17 -2.31 16.40
CA ILE A 87 2.25 -2.56 15.44
C ILE A 87 2.14 -3.98 14.87
N GLY A 88 2.09 -5.00 15.74
CA GLY A 88 2.03 -6.40 15.30
C GLY A 88 0.79 -6.68 14.44
N LEU A 89 -0.34 -6.12 14.83
CA LEU A 89 -1.59 -6.27 14.10
C LEU A 89 -1.57 -5.52 12.76
N SER A 90 -0.92 -4.35 12.70
CA SER A 90 -0.75 -3.57 11.46
C SER A 90 0.15 -4.30 10.46
N PHE A 91 1.22 -4.93 10.96
CA PHE A 91 2.10 -5.77 10.14
C PHE A 91 1.36 -6.99 9.60
N ALA A 92 0.60 -7.70 10.45
CA ALA A 92 -0.21 -8.85 10.03
C ALA A 92 -1.23 -8.44 8.96
N TYR A 93 -1.97 -7.34 9.17
CA TYR A 93 -2.86 -6.79 8.15
C TYR A 93 -2.12 -6.50 6.84
N GLY A 94 -0.91 -5.93 6.89
CA GLY A 94 -0.08 -5.66 5.71
C GLY A 94 0.23 -6.90 4.87
N ILE A 95 0.50 -8.05 5.51
CA ILE A 95 0.70 -9.34 4.82
C ILE A 95 -0.57 -9.76 4.08
N PHE A 96 -1.72 -9.74 4.76
CA PHE A 96 -2.99 -10.12 4.16
C PHE A 96 -3.42 -9.15 3.06
N HIS A 97 -3.15 -7.86 3.22
CA HIS A 97 -3.39 -6.82 2.22
C HIS A 97 -2.51 -7.03 0.98
N ALA A 98 -1.26 -7.47 1.15
CA ALA A 98 -0.40 -7.85 0.03
C ALA A 98 -0.93 -9.09 -0.71
N ALA A 99 -1.49 -10.06 0.01
CA ALA A 99 -2.06 -11.30 -0.53
C ALA A 99 -3.49 -11.16 -1.09
N GLY A 100 -4.17 -10.02 -0.84
CA GLY A 100 -5.53 -9.77 -1.27
C GLY A 100 -5.74 -9.80 -2.78
N PRO A 101 -7.00 -10.01 -3.24
CA PRO A 101 -7.32 -10.05 -4.66
C PRO A 101 -7.04 -8.69 -5.33
N GLY A 102 -6.49 -8.72 -6.54
CA GLY A 102 -6.27 -7.53 -7.36
C GLY A 102 -5.67 -7.90 -8.71
N HIS A 103 -6.27 -7.41 -9.80
CA HIS A 103 -5.84 -7.77 -11.16
C HIS A 103 -4.36 -7.38 -11.40
N GLY A 104 -3.97 -6.18 -10.98
CA GLY A 104 -2.57 -5.73 -11.07
C GLY A 104 -1.60 -6.55 -10.21
N LYS A 105 -2.03 -7.02 -9.01
CA LYS A 105 -1.23 -7.89 -8.14
C LYS A 105 -0.99 -9.26 -8.77
N ALA A 106 -2.00 -9.83 -9.43
CA ALA A 106 -1.86 -11.11 -10.14
C ALA A 106 -0.92 -11.00 -11.35
N VAL A 107 -1.07 -9.95 -12.16
CA VAL A 107 -0.24 -9.73 -13.34
C VAL A 107 1.23 -9.53 -12.96
N ILE A 108 1.54 -8.61 -12.04
CA ILE A 108 2.94 -8.34 -11.65
C ILE A 108 3.56 -9.50 -10.87
N SER A 109 2.82 -10.17 -10.00
CA SER A 109 3.34 -11.30 -9.24
C SER A 109 3.64 -12.49 -10.15
N SER A 110 2.83 -12.76 -11.17
CA SER A 110 3.13 -13.82 -12.16
C SER A 110 4.43 -13.53 -12.93
N TYR A 111 4.65 -12.28 -13.34
CA TYR A 111 5.91 -11.85 -13.96
C TYR A 111 7.10 -12.03 -13.02
N MET A 112 6.96 -11.63 -11.75
CA MET A 112 8.03 -11.77 -10.75
C MET A 112 8.35 -13.24 -10.45
N VAL A 113 7.34 -14.09 -10.29
CA VAL A 113 7.53 -15.53 -10.04
C VAL A 113 8.24 -16.22 -11.21
N ALA A 114 7.94 -15.81 -12.44
CA ALA A 114 8.59 -16.34 -13.64
C ALA A 114 10.04 -15.84 -13.85
N ASN A 115 10.49 -14.82 -13.11
CA ASN A 115 11.80 -14.21 -13.29
C ASN A 115 12.49 -13.94 -11.94
N GLU A 116 13.47 -14.78 -11.58
CA GLU A 116 14.19 -14.71 -10.31
C GLU A 116 14.87 -13.34 -10.06
N VAL A 117 15.41 -12.72 -11.12
CA VAL A 117 16.04 -11.39 -11.01
C VAL A 117 14.98 -10.33 -10.71
N ALA A 118 13.82 -10.41 -11.35
CA ALA A 118 12.69 -9.52 -11.08
C ALA A 118 12.14 -9.74 -9.65
N LEU A 119 12.06 -10.99 -9.19
CA LEU A 119 11.63 -11.32 -7.83
C LEU A 119 12.56 -10.71 -6.78
N LYS A 120 13.87 -10.95 -6.88
CA LYS A 120 14.87 -10.42 -5.92
C LYS A 120 14.84 -8.89 -5.86
N ARG A 121 14.78 -8.23 -7.01
CA ARG A 121 14.65 -6.76 -7.10
C ARG A 121 13.33 -6.27 -6.52
N GLY A 122 12.23 -6.95 -6.85
CA GLY A 122 10.90 -6.58 -6.35
C GLY A 122 10.78 -6.70 -4.84
N ILE A 123 11.38 -7.72 -4.22
CA ILE A 123 11.43 -7.85 -2.76
C ILE A 123 12.20 -6.68 -2.15
N MET A 124 13.41 -6.39 -2.64
CA MET A 124 14.23 -5.29 -2.13
C MET A 124 13.53 -3.94 -2.27
N LEU A 125 12.94 -3.68 -3.45
CA LEU A 125 12.14 -2.47 -3.71
C LEU A 125 10.91 -2.38 -2.81
N SER A 126 10.25 -3.49 -2.49
CA SER A 126 9.09 -3.49 -1.60
C SER A 126 9.46 -3.07 -0.17
N PHE A 127 10.59 -3.56 0.35
CA PHE A 127 11.10 -3.12 1.65
C PHE A 127 11.47 -1.64 1.65
N VAL A 128 12.21 -1.18 0.64
CA VAL A 128 12.56 0.23 0.51
C VAL A 128 11.31 1.11 0.41
N SER A 129 10.33 0.70 -0.40
CA SER A 129 9.06 1.40 -0.56
C SER A 129 8.28 1.47 0.75
N ALA A 130 8.17 0.36 1.49
CA ALA A 130 7.46 0.34 2.76
C ALA A 130 8.11 1.25 3.81
N LEU A 131 9.44 1.29 3.88
CA LEU A 131 10.18 2.19 4.77
C LEU A 131 9.99 3.65 4.38
N LEU A 132 10.14 3.99 3.10
CA LEU A 132 9.94 5.35 2.60
C LEU A 132 8.49 5.81 2.81
N GLN A 133 7.51 4.93 2.58
CA GLN A 133 6.10 5.23 2.79
C GLN A 133 5.80 5.50 4.27
N GLY A 134 6.31 4.67 5.18
CA GLY A 134 6.16 4.87 6.63
C GLY A 134 6.81 6.17 7.11
N LEU A 135 8.04 6.45 6.66
CA LEU A 135 8.75 7.68 7.02
C LEU A 135 8.01 8.92 6.49
N THR A 136 7.57 8.90 5.23
CA THR A 136 6.84 10.01 4.61
C THR A 136 5.53 10.26 5.36
N ALA A 137 4.81 9.21 5.75
CA ALA A 137 3.58 9.34 6.53
C ALA A 137 3.82 10.05 7.88
N VAL A 138 4.90 9.73 8.59
CA VAL A 138 5.26 10.43 9.84
C VAL A 138 5.61 11.89 9.59
N VAL A 139 6.45 12.18 8.58
CA VAL A 139 6.90 13.55 8.28
C VAL A 139 5.74 14.46 7.85
N VAL A 140 4.80 13.96 7.05
CA VAL A 140 3.67 14.76 6.53
C VAL A 140 2.59 14.98 7.59
N MET A 141 2.44 14.05 8.54
CA MET A 141 1.40 14.11 9.58
C MET A 141 1.88 14.78 10.89
N MET A 142 3.16 15.12 10.99
CA MET A 142 3.72 15.98 12.05
C MET A 142 3.47 17.46 11.73
#